data_AF-A0A3C1URZ1-F1
#
_entry.id   AF-A0A3C1URZ1-F1
#
_cell.length_a   1.000
_cell.length_b   1.000
_cell.length_c   1.000
_cell.angle_alpha   90.00
_cell.angle_beta   90.00
_cell.angle_gamma   90.00
#
_symmetry.space_group_name_H-M   'P 1'
#
loop_
_entity.id
_entity.type
_entity.pdbx_description
1 polymer ?
#
loop_
_entity_poly.entity_id
_entity_poly.type
_entity_poly.pdbx_seq_one_letter_code
_entity_poly.pdbx_strand_id
1 'polypeptide(L)'
;AMMCLDSGGLAVQDLPYKQLRSRLLEDGQVLAMASQIQSSPSTLKGVVVDDLQARHSSGWKSSRAIHPFHELGYQHDGNSGNGRYWAQFKTALSPGVHEVRMTYTANPNRATNVPVEIHHRFGIARIRVNQQETPAIDGFASSLGSYEFNESGMVVIGNEGTDGHVIIDAVQWIRK
;
A
#
# COMPACT_ATOMS: atom_id res chain seq x y z
N ALA A 1 39.41 -4.66 2.97
CA ALA A 1 40.31 -3.50 3.12
C ALA A 1 39.61 -2.46 3.98
N MET A 2 40.34 -1.85 4.91
CA MET A 2 39.83 -0.86 5.86
C MET A 2 39.39 0.40 5.09
N MET A 3 38.11 0.79 5.21
CA MET A 3 37.54 1.94 4.51
C MET A 3 37.87 3.23 5.27
N CYS A 4 38.81 4.02 4.75
CA CYS A 4 39.03 5.39 5.20
C CYS A 4 38.87 6.33 4.00
N LEU A 5 37.95 7.28 4.12
CA LEU A 5 38.05 8.54 3.38
C LEU A 5 39.21 9.31 4.01
N ASP A 6 40.33 9.46 3.30
CA ASP A 6 41.43 10.35 3.70
C ASP A 6 40.94 11.79 3.65
N SER A 7 40.26 12.19 4.72
CA SER A 7 39.54 13.46 4.87
C SER A 7 40.31 14.44 5.76
N GLY A 8 41.62 14.22 5.95
CA GLY A 8 42.45 15.11 6.75
C GLY A 8 42.05 15.20 8.23
N GLY A 9 41.38 14.19 8.78
CA GLY A 9 40.96 14.14 10.19
C GLY A 9 39.57 14.72 10.49
N LEU A 10 38.74 14.97 9.48
CA LEU A 10 37.35 15.39 9.68
C LEU A 10 36.52 14.29 10.36
N ALA A 11 35.66 14.68 11.29
CA ALA A 11 34.72 13.76 11.91
C ALA A 11 33.66 13.31 10.90
N VAL A 12 33.12 12.10 11.07
CA VAL A 12 32.18 11.48 10.10
C VAL A 12 30.94 12.36 9.84
N GLN A 13 30.49 13.12 10.85
CA GLN A 13 29.36 14.05 10.74
C GLN A 13 29.68 15.34 9.96
N ASP A 14 30.95 15.70 9.81
CA ASP A 14 31.40 16.94 9.18
C ASP A 14 31.88 16.72 7.73
N LEU A 15 31.75 15.49 7.22
CA LEU A 15 32.17 15.16 5.86
C LEU A 15 31.27 15.84 4.83
N PRO A 16 31.85 16.55 3.84
CA PRO A 16 31.08 17.12 2.75
C PRO A 16 30.32 16.03 1.98
N TYR A 17 28.98 16.09 2.03
CA TYR A 17 28.10 15.07 1.45
C TYR A 17 28.42 14.74 -0.01
N LYS A 18 28.87 15.73 -0.80
CA LYS A 18 29.26 15.53 -2.20
C LYS A 18 30.46 14.59 -2.37
N GLN A 19 31.46 14.69 -1.49
CA GLN A 19 32.66 13.85 -1.52
C GLN A 19 32.34 12.43 -1.03
N LEU A 20 31.61 12.34 0.08
CA LEU A 20 31.14 11.08 0.63
C LEU A 20 30.27 10.32 -0.39
N ARG A 21 29.34 11.00 -1.06
CA ARG A 21 28.50 10.41 -2.11
C ARG A 21 29.32 9.83 -3.27
N SER A 22 30.29 10.59 -3.80
CA SER A 22 31.11 10.12 -4.91
C SER A 22 31.84 8.83 -4.56
N ARG A 23 32.40 8.77 -3.35
CA ARG A 23 33.14 7.60 -2.89
C ARG A 23 32.25 6.39 -2.64
N LEU A 24 31.08 6.60 -2.06
CA LEU A 24 30.10 5.54 -1.85
C LEU A 24 29.63 4.94 -3.20
N LEU A 25 29.48 5.75 -4.25
CA LEU A 25 29.21 5.24 -5.61
C LEU A 25 30.39 4.43 -6.17
N GLU A 26 31.63 4.92 -6.02
CA GLU A 26 32.84 4.22 -6.48
C GLU A 26 33.04 2.87 -5.78
N ASP A 27 32.74 2.80 -4.48
CA ASP A 27 32.85 1.59 -3.67
C ASP A 27 31.64 0.65 -3.87
N GLY A 28 30.77 0.93 -4.86
CA GLY A 28 29.61 0.10 -5.21
C GLY A 28 28.48 0.14 -4.18
N GLN A 29 28.50 1.10 -3.26
CA GLN A 29 27.46 1.25 -2.26
C GLN A 29 26.23 1.94 -2.85
N VAL A 30 25.06 1.42 -2.47
CA VAL A 30 23.77 1.89 -2.97
C VAL A 30 23.30 3.05 -2.10
N LEU A 31 23.43 4.27 -2.62
CA LEU A 31 23.13 5.54 -1.92
C LEU A 31 21.66 5.94 -1.92
N ALA A 32 20.93 5.41 -2.89
CA ALA A 32 19.50 5.34 -2.92
C ALA A 32 19.21 3.93 -3.39
N MET A 33 18.33 3.21 -2.70
CA MET A 33 17.82 1.94 -3.21
C MET A 33 17.17 2.23 -4.57
N ALA A 34 17.95 2.10 -5.65
CA ALA A 34 17.39 1.85 -6.96
C ALA A 34 16.48 0.66 -6.72
N SER A 35 15.20 0.83 -6.99
CA SER A 35 14.11 -0.12 -6.79
C SER A 35 14.48 -1.52 -7.31
N GLN A 36 15.31 -2.23 -6.55
CA GLN A 36 15.39 -3.67 -6.50
C GLN A 36 14.39 -4.09 -5.43
N ILE A 37 13.17 -3.58 -5.59
CA ILE A 37 12.00 -4.36 -5.28
C ILE A 37 12.11 -5.56 -6.23
N GLN A 38 12.85 -6.57 -5.81
CA GLN A 38 12.59 -7.92 -6.25
C GLN A 38 11.31 -8.35 -5.53
N SER A 39 10.20 -7.63 -5.76
CA SER A 39 8.89 -8.17 -5.52
C SER A 39 8.81 -9.30 -6.52
N SER A 40 8.79 -10.53 -6.04
CA SER A 40 7.96 -11.51 -6.72
C SER A 40 6.64 -10.78 -7.01
N PRO A 41 6.27 -10.53 -8.28
CA PRO A 41 4.99 -9.92 -8.56
C PRO A 41 3.99 -10.83 -7.87
N SER A 42 3.17 -10.31 -6.96
CA SER A 42 2.07 -11.12 -6.50
C SER A 42 1.34 -11.60 -7.75
N THR A 43 1.04 -12.89 -7.81
CA THR A 43 0.37 -13.52 -8.95
C THR A 43 -1.11 -13.11 -9.05
N LEU A 44 -1.49 -12.02 -8.37
CA LEU A 44 -2.81 -11.40 -8.44
C LEU A 44 -3.09 -11.03 -9.89
N LYS A 45 -4.11 -11.68 -10.46
CA LYS A 45 -4.57 -11.45 -11.83
C LYS A 45 -5.24 -10.07 -11.95
N GLY A 46 -5.36 -9.56 -13.16
CA GLY A 46 -6.06 -8.30 -13.41
C GLY A 46 -5.18 -7.09 -13.08
N VAL A 47 -5.84 -5.96 -12.83
CA VAL A 47 -5.16 -4.70 -12.52
C VAL A 47 -5.08 -4.56 -11.00
N VAL A 48 -3.88 -4.36 -10.46
CA VAL A 48 -3.64 -4.20 -9.02
C VAL A 48 -3.00 -2.83 -8.77
N VAL A 49 -3.44 -2.15 -7.72
CA VAL A 49 -2.83 -0.92 -7.22
C VAL A 49 -2.43 -1.15 -5.77
N ASP A 50 -1.14 -1.06 -5.50
CA ASP A 50 -0.53 -1.20 -4.17
C ASP A 50 -0.70 0.09 -3.33
N ASP A 51 -0.58 -0.01 -2.00
CA ASP A 51 -0.74 1.12 -1.09
C ASP A 51 0.32 2.19 -1.30
N LEU A 52 1.53 1.83 -1.76
CA LEU A 52 2.58 2.77 -2.11
C LEU A 52 2.30 3.53 -3.42
N GLN A 53 1.40 2.99 -4.27
CA GLN A 53 0.95 3.64 -5.50
C GLN A 53 -0.33 4.46 -5.28
N ALA A 54 -1.04 4.24 -4.17
CA ALA A 54 -2.26 4.95 -3.83
C ALA A 54 -1.98 6.40 -3.40
N ARG A 55 -2.94 7.29 -3.69
CA ARG A 55 -2.92 8.64 -3.10
C ARG A 55 -3.56 8.56 -1.73
N HIS A 56 -2.91 9.05 -0.67
CA HIS A 56 -3.45 8.96 0.68
C HIS A 56 -3.15 10.22 1.51
N SER A 57 -3.85 10.37 2.64
CA SER A 57 -3.52 11.37 3.66
C SER A 57 -2.12 11.14 4.25
N SER A 58 -1.56 12.13 4.96
CA SER A 58 -0.32 11.92 5.72
C SER A 58 -0.58 11.13 7.01
N GLY A 59 0.47 10.53 7.57
CA GLY A 59 0.47 9.92 8.90
C GLY A 59 0.17 8.42 8.94
N TRP A 60 -0.13 7.78 7.81
CA TRP A 60 -0.15 6.31 7.71
C TRP A 60 1.19 5.73 8.13
N LYS A 61 1.16 4.61 8.85
CA LYS A 61 2.35 3.92 9.35
C LYS A 61 2.57 2.63 8.58
N SER A 62 3.72 2.50 7.94
CA SER A 62 4.10 1.27 7.23
C SER A 62 4.47 0.16 8.21
N SER A 63 4.13 -1.08 7.87
CA SER A 63 4.45 -2.26 8.65
C SER A 63 4.64 -3.48 7.75
N ARG A 64 5.40 -4.45 8.27
CA ARG A 64 5.65 -5.77 7.67
C ARG A 64 5.48 -6.88 8.72
N ALA A 65 4.85 -6.56 9.84
CA ALA A 65 4.88 -7.38 11.04
C ALA A 65 4.03 -8.65 10.91
N ILE A 66 2.93 -8.58 10.15
CA ILE A 66 1.98 -9.69 10.00
C ILE A 66 1.81 -9.96 8.50
N HIS A 67 1.99 -11.22 8.11
CA HIS A 67 1.76 -11.69 6.75
C HIS A 67 0.35 -12.29 6.60
N PRO A 68 -0.19 -12.39 5.37
CA PRO A 68 0.37 -11.94 4.09
C PRO A 68 0.16 -10.44 3.81
N PHE A 69 0.96 -9.88 2.91
CA PHE A 69 0.82 -8.53 2.34
C PHE A 69 1.35 -8.50 0.89
N HIS A 70 0.93 -7.52 0.12
CA HIS A 70 1.37 -7.27 -1.25
C HIS A 70 2.72 -6.55 -1.25
N GLU A 71 3.57 -6.88 -2.22
CA GLU A 71 4.91 -6.31 -2.40
C GLU A 71 5.75 -6.11 -1.12
N LEU A 72 5.82 -4.87 -0.60
CA LEU A 72 6.76 -4.46 0.43
C LEU A 72 6.18 -4.39 1.84
N GLY A 73 4.87 -4.50 2.02
CA GLY A 73 4.25 -4.34 3.33
C GLY A 73 2.81 -3.89 3.21
N TYR A 74 2.31 -3.29 4.29
CA TYR A 74 1.02 -2.62 4.33
C TYR A 74 1.13 -1.37 5.18
N GLN A 75 0.13 -0.50 5.09
CA GLN A 75 0.01 0.70 5.91
C GLN A 75 -1.18 0.61 6.87
N HIS A 76 -1.07 1.27 8.03
CA HIS A 76 -2.16 1.35 9.00
C HIS A 76 -2.36 2.74 9.60
N ASP A 77 -3.59 3.05 9.99
CA ASP A 77 -4.01 4.36 10.52
C ASP A 77 -3.57 4.60 11.99
N GLY A 78 -3.11 3.54 12.65
CA GLY A 78 -2.73 3.60 14.06
C GLY A 78 -3.93 3.58 15.02
N ASN A 79 -5.09 3.07 14.57
CA ASN A 79 -6.31 2.93 15.35
C ASN A 79 -6.83 4.27 15.90
N SER A 80 -6.95 5.26 15.01
CA SER A 80 -7.42 6.60 15.43
C SER A 80 -8.92 6.80 15.26
N GLY A 81 -9.55 6.10 14.31
CA GLY A 81 -11.01 6.15 14.08
C GLY A 81 -11.59 7.53 13.76
N ASN A 82 -10.74 8.53 13.50
CA ASN A 82 -11.10 9.95 13.55
C ASN A 82 -11.51 10.55 12.20
N GLY A 83 -11.58 9.75 11.15
CA GLY A 83 -11.94 10.19 9.79
C GLY A 83 -10.87 10.99 9.05
N ARG A 84 -9.67 11.20 9.62
CA ARG A 84 -8.59 11.95 8.97
C ARG A 84 -7.76 11.10 8.02
N TYR A 85 -7.84 9.77 8.14
CA TYR A 85 -7.08 8.85 7.31
C TYR A 85 -7.93 8.39 6.13
N TRP A 86 -7.39 8.59 4.94
CA TRP A 86 -7.98 8.07 3.71
C TRP A 86 -6.90 7.62 2.74
N ALA A 87 -7.23 6.64 1.92
CA ALA A 87 -6.41 6.16 0.81
C ALA A 87 -7.29 5.95 -0.43
N GLN A 88 -6.83 6.46 -1.57
CA GLN A 88 -7.50 6.43 -2.86
C GLN A 88 -6.66 5.62 -3.83
N PHE A 89 -7.20 4.48 -4.21
CA PHE A 89 -6.66 3.58 -5.22
C PHE A 89 -7.38 3.89 -6.53
N LYS A 90 -6.64 4.33 -7.55
CA LYS A 90 -7.22 4.73 -8.84
C LYS A 90 -6.38 4.17 -9.98
N THR A 91 -7.05 3.65 -11.00
CA THR A 91 -6.39 3.10 -12.18
C THR A 91 -7.25 3.27 -13.44
N ALA A 92 -6.61 3.20 -14.61
CA ALA A 92 -7.29 3.06 -15.88
C ALA A 92 -7.77 1.62 -16.05
N LEU A 93 -8.97 1.43 -16.59
CA LEU A 93 -9.59 0.12 -16.82
C LEU A 93 -10.14 0.04 -18.24
N SER A 94 -10.25 -1.17 -18.76
CA SER A 94 -11.08 -1.40 -19.94
C SER A 94 -12.56 -1.27 -19.54
N PRO A 95 -13.45 -0.77 -20.42
CA PRO A 95 -14.87 -0.75 -20.13
C PRO A 95 -15.45 -2.15 -19.86
N GLY A 96 -16.36 -2.24 -18.89
CA GLY A 96 -17.12 -3.44 -18.56
C GLY A 96 -17.09 -3.84 -17.09
N VAL A 97 -17.62 -5.03 -16.80
CA VAL A 97 -17.79 -5.52 -15.43
C VAL A 97 -16.48 -6.05 -14.88
N HIS A 98 -16.07 -5.51 -13.73
CA HIS A 98 -14.93 -5.98 -12.96
C HIS A 98 -15.37 -6.40 -11.56
N GLU A 99 -14.82 -7.49 -11.07
CA GLU A 99 -14.80 -7.77 -9.63
C GLU A 99 -13.75 -6.86 -8.99
N VAL A 100 -14.16 -6.15 -7.94
CA VAL A 100 -13.25 -5.34 -7.13
C VAL A 100 -12.92 -6.13 -5.88
N ARG A 101 -11.63 -6.23 -5.55
CA ARG A 101 -11.14 -6.91 -4.36
C ARG A 101 -10.20 -6.00 -3.58
N MET A 102 -10.17 -6.19 -2.27
CA MET A 102 -9.23 -5.54 -1.38
C MET A 102 -8.36 -6.62 -0.73
N THR A 103 -7.06 -6.38 -0.65
CA THR A 103 -6.17 -7.21 0.18
C THR A 103 -5.95 -6.52 1.53
N TYR A 104 -5.82 -7.34 2.57
CA TYR A 104 -5.44 -6.89 3.91
C TYR A 104 -5.02 -8.10 4.74
N THR A 105 -4.24 -7.83 5.78
CA THR A 105 -3.88 -8.86 6.76
C THR A 105 -4.83 -8.87 7.94
N ALA A 106 -5.52 -10.00 8.14
CA ALA A 106 -6.45 -10.18 9.24
C ALA A 106 -5.75 -10.23 10.61
N ASN A 107 -6.33 -9.56 11.61
CA ASN A 107 -5.90 -9.63 13.00
C ASN A 107 -7.04 -9.23 13.95
N PRO A 108 -7.15 -9.79 15.17
CA PRO A 108 -8.18 -9.40 16.13
C PRO A 108 -8.21 -7.92 16.52
N ASN A 109 -7.11 -7.17 16.32
CA ASN A 109 -7.07 -5.72 16.58
C ASN A 109 -7.46 -4.86 15.37
N ARG A 110 -7.95 -5.44 14.27
CA ARG A 110 -8.44 -4.68 13.11
C ARG A 110 -9.86 -4.20 13.30
N ALA A 111 -10.22 -3.16 12.57
CA ALA A 111 -11.58 -2.66 12.54
C ALA A 111 -12.52 -3.67 11.87
N THR A 112 -13.74 -3.79 12.42
CA THR A 112 -14.82 -4.61 11.86
C THR A 112 -15.66 -3.86 10.83
N ASN A 113 -15.50 -2.54 10.77
CA ASN A 113 -16.39 -1.62 10.07
C ASN A 113 -15.64 -0.61 9.18
N VAL A 114 -14.56 -1.03 8.51
CA VAL A 114 -13.76 -0.16 7.63
C VAL A 114 -14.65 0.40 6.51
N PRO A 115 -14.83 1.74 6.39
CA PRO A 115 -15.59 2.34 5.30
C PRO A 115 -14.84 2.24 3.98
N VAL A 116 -15.53 1.74 2.95
CA VAL A 116 -15.02 1.66 1.58
C VAL A 116 -16.03 2.24 0.61
N GLU A 117 -15.58 3.16 -0.24
CA GLU A 117 -16.33 3.72 -1.36
C GLU A 117 -15.78 3.19 -2.69
N ILE A 118 -16.65 2.62 -3.52
CA ILE A 118 -16.30 2.14 -4.86
C ILE A 118 -16.97 3.05 -5.88
N HIS A 119 -16.18 3.79 -6.65
CA HIS A 119 -16.68 4.66 -7.71
C HIS A 119 -16.71 3.89 -9.02
N HIS A 120 -17.91 3.63 -9.51
CA HIS A 120 -18.17 2.84 -10.72
C HIS A 120 -19.11 3.61 -11.68
N ARG A 121 -19.41 3.02 -12.83
CA ARG A 121 -20.18 3.66 -13.92
C ARG A 121 -21.53 4.26 -13.45
N PHE A 122 -22.19 3.61 -12.50
CA PHE A 122 -23.52 3.98 -12.02
C PHE A 122 -23.52 4.84 -10.74
N GLY A 123 -22.34 5.23 -10.23
CA GLY A 123 -22.24 6.06 -9.03
C GLY A 123 -21.23 5.53 -8.01
N ILE A 124 -21.55 5.70 -6.73
CA ILE A 124 -20.69 5.32 -5.62
C ILE A 124 -21.40 4.27 -4.77
N ALA A 125 -20.85 3.06 -4.71
CA ALA A 125 -21.25 2.05 -3.74
C ALA A 125 -20.48 2.27 -2.43
N ARG A 126 -21.18 2.20 -1.30
CA ARG A 126 -20.60 2.35 0.04
C ARG A 126 -20.81 1.07 0.83
N ILE A 127 -19.72 0.50 1.31
CA ILE A 127 -19.75 -0.75 2.10
C ILE A 127 -18.85 -0.62 3.33
N ARG A 128 -19.00 -1.58 4.23
CA ARG A 128 -18.17 -1.75 5.42
C ARG A 128 -17.47 -3.11 5.34
N VAL A 129 -16.18 -3.13 5.64
CA VAL A 129 -15.35 -4.35 5.58
C VAL A 129 -14.86 -4.71 6.99
N ASN A 130 -15.02 -5.98 7.36
CA ASN A 130 -14.45 -6.54 8.58
C ASN A 130 -13.04 -7.05 8.31
N GLN A 131 -12.03 -6.34 8.80
CA GLN A 131 -10.63 -6.72 8.62
C GLN A 131 -10.11 -7.69 9.67
N GLN A 132 -10.95 -8.15 10.59
CA GLN A 132 -10.60 -9.26 11.49
C GLN A 132 -10.79 -10.62 10.81
N GLU A 133 -11.66 -10.69 9.81
CA GLU A 133 -11.94 -11.91 9.07
C GLU A 133 -10.86 -12.18 8.02
N THR A 134 -10.32 -13.40 8.04
CA THR A 134 -9.41 -13.87 7.00
C THR A 134 -10.08 -13.73 5.63
N PRO A 135 -9.46 -13.03 4.67
CA PRO A 135 -10.05 -12.86 3.35
C PRO A 135 -10.36 -14.19 2.67
N ALA A 136 -11.54 -14.32 2.07
CA ALA A 136 -12.04 -15.60 1.56
C ALA A 136 -11.29 -16.12 0.32
N ILE A 137 -10.61 -15.25 -0.42
CA ILE A 137 -9.94 -15.60 -1.69
C ILE A 137 -8.45 -15.80 -1.40
N ASP A 138 -8.04 -17.06 -1.46
CA ASP A 138 -6.66 -17.52 -1.21
C ASP A 138 -6.10 -17.07 0.18
N GLY A 139 -6.98 -16.74 1.12
CA GLY A 139 -6.58 -16.21 2.44
C GLY A 139 -6.06 -14.77 2.42
N PHE A 140 -6.17 -14.05 1.29
CA PHE A 140 -5.47 -12.79 1.06
C PHE A 140 -6.32 -11.66 0.46
N ALA A 141 -7.28 -11.99 -0.42
CA ALA A 141 -8.16 -11.00 -1.04
C ALA A 141 -9.62 -11.18 -0.60
N SER A 142 -10.31 -10.06 -0.34
CA SER A 142 -11.73 -10.02 -0.01
C SER A 142 -12.48 -9.33 -1.14
N SER A 143 -13.58 -9.93 -1.60
CA SER A 143 -14.40 -9.35 -2.66
C SER A 143 -15.23 -8.19 -2.11
N LEU A 144 -15.15 -7.02 -2.77
CA LEU A 144 -15.98 -5.86 -2.49
C LEU A 144 -17.24 -5.83 -3.38
N GLY A 145 -17.38 -6.81 -4.28
CA GLY A 145 -18.48 -6.92 -5.23
C GLY A 145 -18.03 -6.80 -6.69
N SER A 146 -19.00 -6.82 -7.61
CA SER A 146 -18.77 -6.65 -9.04
C SER A 146 -19.48 -5.40 -9.53
N TYR A 147 -18.74 -4.56 -10.25
CA TYR A 147 -19.22 -3.26 -10.68
C TYR A 147 -18.84 -3.03 -12.14
N GLU A 148 -19.67 -2.29 -12.87
CA GLU A 148 -19.36 -1.88 -14.22
C GLU A 148 -18.53 -0.60 -14.21
N PHE A 149 -17.44 -0.58 -14.97
CA PHE A 149 -16.56 0.57 -15.11
C PHE A 149 -16.53 1.05 -16.56
N ASN A 150 -16.24 2.34 -16.72
CA ASN A 150 -15.84 2.90 -18.02
C ASN A 150 -14.31 2.77 -18.14
N GLU A 151 -13.61 3.86 -18.41
CA GLU A 151 -12.17 3.87 -18.65
C GLU A 151 -11.32 3.93 -17.37
N SER A 152 -11.94 4.02 -16.19
CA SER A 152 -11.23 4.06 -14.91
C SER A 152 -12.05 3.47 -13.78
N GLY A 153 -11.33 2.98 -12.76
CA GLY A 153 -11.89 2.56 -11.48
C GLY A 153 -11.23 3.30 -10.33
N MET A 154 -12.00 3.57 -9.28
CA MET A 154 -11.48 4.21 -8.07
C MET A 154 -12.14 3.61 -6.83
N VAL A 155 -11.31 3.29 -5.84
CA VAL A 155 -11.73 2.85 -4.51
C VAL A 155 -11.12 3.79 -3.48
N VAL A 156 -11.93 4.24 -2.53
CA VAL A 156 -11.49 5.05 -1.39
C VAL A 156 -11.74 4.27 -0.11
N ILE A 157 -10.70 4.13 0.69
CA ILE A 157 -10.76 3.51 2.02
C ILE A 157 -10.55 4.62 3.04
N GLY A 158 -11.41 4.70 4.05
CA GLY A 158 -11.32 5.67 5.13
C GLY A 158 -11.20 5.03 6.52
N ASN A 159 -11.11 5.86 7.55
CA ASN A 159 -11.14 5.40 8.95
C ASN A 159 -12.19 6.10 9.83
N GLU A 160 -13.20 6.74 9.24
CA GLU A 160 -14.21 7.44 10.03
C GLU A 160 -15.09 6.46 10.82
N GLY A 161 -15.07 6.62 12.16
CA GLY A 161 -15.87 5.84 13.08
C GLY A 161 -15.45 4.38 13.19
N THR A 162 -14.21 4.05 12.83
CA THR A 162 -13.72 2.67 12.92
C THR A 162 -13.42 2.24 14.34
N ASP A 163 -13.65 0.96 14.64
CA ASP A 163 -13.53 0.35 15.97
C ASP A 163 -12.20 -0.41 16.19
N GLY A 164 -11.24 -0.25 15.28
CA GLY A 164 -9.93 -0.87 15.35
C GLY A 164 -8.96 -0.30 14.32
N HIS A 165 -7.81 -0.96 14.16
CA HIS A 165 -6.83 -0.58 13.13
C HIS A 165 -7.42 -0.76 11.73
N VAL A 166 -7.30 0.27 10.89
CA VAL A 166 -7.55 0.17 9.45
C VAL A 166 -6.24 -0.16 8.75
N ILE A 167 -6.25 -1.23 7.95
CA ILE A 167 -5.14 -1.65 7.09
C ILE A 167 -5.47 -1.33 5.64
N ILE A 168 -4.47 -0.81 4.92
CA ILE A 168 -4.47 -0.72 3.47
C ILE A 168 -3.24 -1.44 2.94
N ASP A 169 -3.43 -2.24 1.89
CA ASP A 169 -2.40 -3.07 1.26
C ASP A 169 -2.54 -2.94 -0.26
N ALA A 170 -3.56 -3.56 -0.88
CA ALA A 170 -3.81 -3.34 -2.31
C ALA A 170 -5.30 -3.40 -2.67
N VAL A 171 -5.63 -2.83 -3.82
CA VAL A 171 -6.94 -2.99 -4.48
C VAL A 171 -6.74 -3.60 -5.85
N GLN A 172 -7.57 -4.60 -6.17
CA GLN A 172 -7.49 -5.39 -7.38
C GLN A 172 -8.80 -5.31 -8.17
N TRP A 173 -8.70 -5.16 -9.49
CA TRP A 173 -9.81 -5.20 -10.44
C TRP A 173 -9.62 -6.38 -11.40
N ILE A 174 -10.55 -7.33 -11.37
CA ILE A 174 -10.53 -8.51 -12.24
C ILE A 174 -11.68 -8.43 -13.23
N ARG A 175 -11.38 -8.40 -14.52
CA ARG A 175 -12.39 -8.45 -15.57
C ARG A 175 -13.18 -9.76 -15.47
N LYS A 176 -14.51 -9.66 -15.46
CA LYS A 176 -15.41 -10.81 -15.57
C LYS A 176 -15.71 -11.21 -17.01
#